data_AF-A0A161PRZ5-F1
#
_entry.id   AF-A0A161PRZ5-F1
#
_cell.length_a   1.000
_cell.length_b   1.000
_cell.length_c   1.000
_cell.angle_alpha   90.00
_cell.angle_beta   90.00
_cell.angle_gamma   90.00
#
_symmetry.space_group_name_H-M   'P 1'
#
loop_
_entity.id
_entity.type
_entity.pdbx_description
1 polymer ?
#
loop_
_entity_poly.entity_id
_entity_poly.type
_entity_poly.pdbx_seq_one_letter_code
_entity_poly.pdbx_strand_id
1 'polypeptide(L)'
;MKKRVKIWYFLILFLLFVFILKINIKQNVILNITPSIRLGIYLLDDYDHKKNLQKGTVVLFQAPKLATKNRVYYNPLLKKIVATSEDKIEIKNSKLFINGKYKGNIKEMDSYGNKIDMLPEGMYTISPEEYFVLGEHEDSYDSRYYGALTKEEILQVGNLFIPFSF
;
A
#
# COMPACT_ATOMS: atom_id res chain seq x y z
N MET A 1 -30.63 -14.38 38.27
CA MET A 1 -30.28 -15.42 37.26
C MET A 1 -30.84 -15.15 35.87
N LYS A 2 -32.16 -14.97 35.65
CA LYS A 2 -32.77 -14.83 34.31
C LYS A 2 -32.20 -13.71 33.40
N LYS A 3 -31.83 -12.54 33.95
CA LYS A 3 -31.19 -11.46 33.18
C LYS A 3 -29.79 -11.83 32.63
N ARG A 4 -28.98 -12.57 33.42
CA ARG A 4 -27.65 -13.04 32.99
C ARG A 4 -27.76 -14.04 31.83
N VAL A 5 -28.74 -14.93 31.86
CA VAL A 5 -29.01 -15.90 30.78
C VAL A 5 -29.37 -15.19 29.46
N LYS A 6 -30.19 -14.13 29.52
CA LYS A 6 -30.51 -13.33 28.32
C LYS A 6 -29.27 -12.66 27.70
N ILE A 7 -28.37 -12.13 28.53
CA ILE A 7 -27.12 -11.50 28.05
C ILE A 7 -26.25 -12.52 27.30
N TRP A 8 -26.08 -13.72 27.85
CA TRP A 8 -25.30 -14.77 27.19
C TRP A 8 -25.93 -15.20 25.86
N TYR A 9 -27.26 -15.31 25.79
CA TYR A 9 -27.96 -15.61 24.54
C TYR A 9 -27.69 -14.56 23.46
N PHE A 10 -27.80 -13.27 23.80
CA PHE A 10 -27.49 -12.19 22.85
C PHE A 10 -26.03 -12.20 22.42
N LEU A 11 -25.09 -12.46 23.34
CA LEU A 11 -23.67 -12.56 23.01
C LEU A 11 -23.40 -13.72 22.03
N ILE A 12 -24.01 -14.89 22.25
CA ILE A 12 -23.89 -16.04 21.36
C ILE A 12 -24.43 -15.72 19.96
N LEU A 13 -25.61 -15.12 19.87
CA LEU A 13 -26.17 -14.70 18.58
C LEU A 13 -25.28 -13.67 17.86
N PHE A 14 -24.71 -12.71 18.60
CA PHE A 14 -23.78 -11.74 18.04
C PHE A 14 -22.50 -12.41 17.50
N LEU A 15 -21.91 -13.33 18.26
CA LEU A 15 -20.72 -14.07 17.82
C LEU A 15 -21.01 -14.96 16.59
N LEU A 16 -22.17 -15.62 16.55
CA LEU A 16 -22.61 -16.40 15.38
C LEU A 16 -22.81 -15.49 14.15
N PHE A 17 -23.40 -14.31 14.33
CA PHE A 17 -23.57 -13.33 13.26
C PHE A 17 -22.22 -12.86 12.71
N VAL A 18 -21.27 -12.51 13.59
CA VAL A 18 -19.91 -12.12 13.19
C VAL A 18 -19.18 -13.27 12.48
N PHE A 19 -19.35 -14.50 12.96
CA PHE A 19 -18.77 -15.69 12.34
C PHE A 19 -19.32 -15.95 10.93
N ILE A 20 -20.65 -15.85 10.74
CA ILE A 20 -21.29 -15.97 9.43
C ILE A 20 -20.79 -14.86 8.49
N LEU A 21 -20.71 -13.61 8.96
CA LEU A 21 -20.14 -12.52 8.17
C LEU A 21 -18.71 -12.84 7.74
N LYS A 22 -17.88 -13.39 8.62
CA LYS A 22 -16.49 -13.75 8.28
C LYS A 22 -16.40 -14.88 7.25
N ILE A 23 -17.30 -15.87 7.27
CA ILE A 23 -17.35 -16.92 6.24
C ILE A 23 -17.68 -16.32 4.87
N ASN A 24 -18.55 -15.32 4.82
CA ASN A 24 -18.97 -14.69 3.57
C ASN A 24 -17.93 -13.69 3.03
N ILE A 25 -17.15 -13.05 3.92
CA ILE A 25 -16.06 -12.13 3.54
C ILE A 25 -14.75 -12.92 3.42
N LYS A 26 -14.47 -13.40 2.21
CA LYS A 26 -13.22 -14.12 1.89
C LYS A 26 -12.01 -13.19 1.83
N GLN A 27 -12.22 -11.91 1.54
CA GLN A 27 -11.16 -10.91 1.50
C GLN A 27 -10.54 -10.64 2.87
N ASN A 28 -9.27 -10.22 2.84
CA ASN A 28 -8.64 -9.59 3.99
C ASN A 28 -9.15 -8.15 4.10
N VAL A 29 -9.52 -7.75 5.31
CA VAL A 29 -10.02 -6.39 5.59
C VAL A 29 -8.93 -5.64 6.33
N ILE A 30 -8.47 -4.50 5.79
CA ILE A 30 -7.48 -3.65 6.46
C ILE A 30 -8.05 -2.26 6.68
N LEU A 31 -7.81 -1.73 7.88
CA LEU A 31 -8.02 -0.34 8.22
C LEU A 31 -6.76 0.46 7.90
N ASN A 32 -6.77 1.27 6.84
CA ASN A 32 -5.69 2.22 6.57
C ASN A 32 -5.94 3.53 7.33
N ILE A 33 -5.10 3.78 8.33
CA ILE A 33 -5.09 5.01 9.13
C ILE A 33 -3.90 5.93 8.79
N THR A 34 -3.06 5.54 7.83
CA THR A 34 -1.92 6.35 7.41
C THR A 34 -2.30 7.17 6.17
N PRO A 35 -1.96 8.47 6.11
CA PRO A 35 -2.34 9.34 4.99
C PRO A 35 -1.58 9.01 3.70
N SER A 36 -0.68 8.03 3.72
CA SER A 36 0.09 7.61 2.55
C SER A 36 -0.80 7.25 1.37
N ILE A 37 -1.96 6.66 1.59
CA ILE A 37 -3.03 6.58 0.60
C ILE A 37 -4.32 6.95 1.34
N ARG A 38 -5.42 7.15 0.61
CA ARG A 38 -6.72 7.50 1.20
C ARG A 38 -7.05 6.68 2.46
N LEU A 39 -7.44 7.39 3.52
CA LEU A 39 -7.88 6.77 4.77
C LEU A 39 -9.17 6.00 4.52
N GLY A 40 -9.28 4.81 5.12
CA GLY A 40 -10.49 4.00 4.96
C GLY A 40 -10.30 2.51 5.20
N ILE A 41 -11.38 1.77 4.92
CA ILE A 41 -11.41 0.32 4.95
C ILE A 41 -11.11 -0.20 3.54
N TYR A 42 -10.12 -1.06 3.42
CA TYR A 42 -9.75 -1.74 2.18
C TYR A 42 -10.13 -3.21 2.26
N LEU A 43 -10.68 -3.73 1.17
CA LEU A 43 -10.86 -5.16 0.95
C LEU A 43 -9.73 -5.64 0.03
N LEU A 44 -9.02 -6.66 0.46
CA LEU A 44 -7.88 -7.22 -0.25
C LEU A 44 -8.12 -8.67 -0.68
N ASP A 45 -7.71 -8.96 -1.91
CA ASP A 45 -7.67 -10.30 -2.49
C ASP A 45 -6.21 -10.73 -2.69
N ASP A 46 -5.95 -12.03 -2.57
CA ASP A 46 -4.62 -12.58 -2.86
C ASP A 46 -4.22 -12.29 -4.30
N TYR A 47 -2.96 -11.91 -4.49
CA TYR A 47 -2.46 -11.59 -5.82
C TYR A 47 -2.12 -12.86 -6.60
N ASP A 48 -2.80 -13.08 -7.73
CA ASP A 48 -2.40 -14.07 -8.72
C ASP A 48 -1.24 -13.53 -9.57
N HIS A 49 -0.01 -13.92 -9.23
CA HIS A 49 1.23 -13.47 -9.89
C HIS A 49 1.28 -13.76 -11.40
N LYS A 50 0.37 -14.59 -11.95
CA LYS A 50 0.24 -14.80 -13.40
C LYS A 50 -0.43 -13.61 -14.12
N LYS A 51 -1.11 -12.73 -13.38
CA LYS A 51 -1.83 -11.59 -13.93
C LYS A 51 -1.00 -10.32 -13.84
N ASN A 52 -0.96 -9.56 -14.93
CA ASN A 52 -0.40 -8.21 -14.88
C ASN A 52 -1.35 -7.26 -14.17
N LEU A 53 -0.80 -6.42 -13.30
CA LEU A 53 -1.51 -5.34 -12.64
C LEU A 53 -1.47 -4.07 -13.49
N GLN A 54 -2.49 -3.22 -13.30
CA GLN A 54 -2.65 -1.99 -14.05
C GLN A 54 -2.34 -0.77 -13.16
N LYS A 55 -2.06 0.36 -13.81
CA LYS A 55 -1.99 1.66 -13.13
C LYS A 55 -3.32 1.92 -12.39
N GLY A 56 -3.23 2.39 -11.15
CA GLY A 56 -4.37 2.64 -10.28
C GLY A 56 -4.69 1.50 -9.31
N THR A 57 -4.20 0.27 -9.56
CA THR A 57 -4.35 -0.84 -8.61
C THR A 57 -3.65 -0.51 -7.30
N VAL A 58 -4.35 -0.71 -6.18
CA VAL A 58 -3.75 -0.62 -4.84
C VAL A 58 -3.15 -1.98 -4.49
N VAL A 59 -1.94 -2.00 -3.97
CA VAL A 59 -1.20 -3.22 -3.68
C VAL A 59 -0.67 -3.20 -2.25
N LEU A 60 -0.77 -4.34 -1.58
CA LEU A 60 -0.15 -4.63 -0.31
C LEU A 60 1.12 -5.44 -0.56
N PHE A 61 2.27 -4.96 -0.08
CA PHE A 61 3.57 -5.60 -0.30
C PHE A 61 4.44 -5.48 0.95
N GLN A 62 5.42 -6.37 1.07
CA GLN A 62 6.45 -6.22 2.09
C GLN A 62 7.41 -5.12 1.65
N ALA A 63 7.78 -4.23 2.58
CA ALA A 63 8.79 -3.22 2.29
C ALA A 63 10.08 -3.90 1.77
N PRO A 64 10.61 -3.51 0.60
CA PRO A 64 11.83 -4.10 0.06
C PRO A 64 12.97 -4.01 1.07
N LYS A 65 13.92 -4.96 1.05
CA LYS A 65 15.06 -4.92 1.99
C LYS A 65 15.81 -3.60 1.93
N LEU A 66 15.96 -3.04 0.71
CA LEU A 66 16.55 -1.72 0.47
C LEU A 66 15.82 -0.60 1.22
N ALA A 67 14.51 -0.74 1.42
CA ALA A 67 13.66 0.21 2.12
C ALA A 67 13.76 0.11 3.65
N THR A 68 14.31 -0.99 4.19
CA THR A 68 14.36 -1.28 5.63
C THR A 68 15.73 -1.05 6.27
N LYS A 69 16.72 -0.63 5.48
CA LYS A 69 18.07 -0.37 5.98
C LYS A 69 18.01 0.83 6.95
N ASN A 70 18.23 0.57 8.24
CA ASN A 70 18.32 1.55 9.33
C ASN A 70 17.00 2.15 9.86
N ARG A 71 15.83 1.57 9.58
CA ARG A 71 14.57 2.04 10.18
C ARG A 71 13.55 0.92 10.41
N VAL A 72 12.79 1.09 11.49
CA VAL A 72 11.56 0.32 11.76
C VAL A 72 10.41 1.07 11.10
N TYR A 73 9.74 0.44 10.14
CA TYR A 73 8.56 0.99 9.48
C TYR A 73 7.36 0.07 9.66
N TYR A 74 6.17 0.63 9.42
CA TYR A 74 4.97 -0.17 9.26
C TYR A 74 5.15 -1.10 8.06
N ASN A 75 5.01 -2.40 8.29
CA ASN A 75 5.11 -3.45 7.28
C ASN A 75 3.97 -4.44 7.56
N PRO A 76 3.16 -4.84 6.57
CA PRO A 76 3.20 -4.50 5.14
C PRO A 76 2.82 -3.04 4.81
N LEU A 77 3.19 -2.60 3.61
CA LEU A 77 2.87 -1.28 3.04
C LEU A 77 1.74 -1.38 2.01
N LEU A 78 0.90 -0.35 1.94
CA LEU A 78 -0.22 -0.23 1.01
C LEU A 78 -0.02 1.01 0.11
N LYS A 79 0.13 0.82 -1.20
CA LYS A 79 0.40 1.91 -2.18
C LYS A 79 -0.37 1.70 -3.47
N LYS A 80 -0.37 2.69 -4.36
CA LYS A 80 -1.01 2.62 -5.68
C LYS A 80 0.03 2.47 -6.78
N ILE A 81 -0.18 1.55 -7.71
CA ILE A 81 0.65 1.43 -8.93
C ILE A 81 0.43 2.68 -9.78
N VAL A 82 1.51 3.37 -10.12
CA VAL A 82 1.45 4.59 -10.95
C VAL A 82 2.20 4.46 -12.26
N ALA A 83 3.08 3.47 -12.39
CA ALA A 83 3.80 3.17 -13.62
C ALA A 83 4.09 1.67 -13.78
N THR A 84 4.12 1.23 -15.03
CA THR A 84 4.39 -0.14 -15.49
C THR A 84 5.56 -0.13 -16.47
N SER A 85 5.88 -1.27 -17.08
CA SER A 85 6.96 -1.40 -18.08
C SER A 85 6.83 -0.53 -19.32
N GLU A 86 5.65 0.06 -19.56
CA GLU A 86 5.41 0.99 -20.67
C GLU A 86 5.80 2.43 -20.32
N ASP A 87 6.10 2.71 -19.05
CA ASP A 87 6.40 4.04 -18.55
C ASP A 87 7.89 4.24 -18.30
N LYS A 88 8.34 5.48 -18.45
CA LYS A 88 9.71 5.92 -18.15
C LYS A 88 9.72 6.74 -16.87
N ILE A 89 10.66 6.41 -15.98
CA ILE A 89 10.89 7.13 -14.74
C ILE A 89 12.11 8.03 -14.92
N GLU A 90 12.00 9.27 -14.46
CA GLU A 90 13.11 10.22 -14.39
C GLU A 90 13.17 10.81 -12.98
N ILE A 91 14.36 10.78 -12.39
CA ILE A 91 14.67 11.47 -11.14
C ILE A 91 15.65 12.57 -11.46
N LYS A 92 15.26 13.81 -11.17
CA LYS A 92 16.05 15.00 -11.47
C LYS A 92 15.72 16.13 -10.50
N ASN A 93 16.74 16.76 -9.93
CA ASN A 93 16.62 17.85 -8.96
C ASN A 93 15.70 17.48 -7.77
N SER A 94 15.89 16.29 -7.20
CA SER A 94 15.06 15.73 -6.10
C SER A 94 13.56 15.70 -6.42
N LYS A 95 13.20 15.49 -7.68
CA LYS A 95 11.82 15.37 -8.15
C LYS A 95 11.66 14.11 -8.99
N LEU A 96 10.50 13.48 -8.84
CA LEU A 96 10.08 12.34 -9.65
C LEU A 96 9.25 12.80 -10.84
N PHE A 97 9.58 12.28 -12.02
CA PHE A 97 8.78 12.41 -13.23
C PHE A 97 8.46 11.03 -13.80
N ILE A 98 7.23 10.87 -14.30
CA ILE A 98 6.78 9.68 -15.03
C ILE A 98 6.33 10.12 -16.40
N ASN A 99 6.98 9.64 -17.46
CA ASN A 99 6.79 10.10 -18.83
C ASN A 99 6.85 11.63 -18.96
N GLY A 100 7.83 12.25 -18.29
CA GLY A 100 8.02 13.71 -18.25
C GLY A 100 7.01 14.48 -17.40
N LYS A 101 6.02 13.82 -16.78
CA LYS A 101 5.05 14.47 -15.90
C LYS A 101 5.51 14.41 -14.45
N TYR A 102 5.57 15.56 -13.79
CA TYR A 102 5.91 15.67 -12.37
C TYR A 102 4.96 14.84 -11.49
N LYS A 103 5.52 14.09 -10.54
CA LYS A 103 4.78 13.21 -9.61
C LYS A 103 5.07 13.44 -8.13
N GLY A 104 5.97 14.37 -7.79
CA GLY A 104 6.25 14.72 -6.40
C GLY A 104 7.73 14.98 -6.14
N ASN A 105 8.00 15.57 -4.98
CA ASN A 105 9.35 15.75 -4.48
C ASN A 105 9.85 14.46 -3.81
N ILE A 106 11.17 14.29 -3.79
CA ILE A 106 11.87 13.26 -3.03
C ILE A 106 12.57 14.00 -1.87
N LYS A 107 12.24 13.63 -0.63
CA LYS A 107 12.77 14.31 0.55
C LYS A 107 14.00 13.57 1.05
N GLU A 108 15.05 14.31 1.40
CA GLU A 108 16.28 13.70 1.94
C GLU A 108 16.14 13.28 3.41
N MET A 109 15.09 13.77 4.08
CA MET A 109 14.80 13.54 5.49
C MET A 109 13.33 13.11 5.68
N ASP A 110 13.06 12.32 6.72
CA ASP A 110 11.67 12.06 7.14
C ASP A 110 11.11 13.18 8.02
N SER A 111 9.85 13.01 8.43
CA SER A 111 9.18 13.90 9.38
C SER A 111 9.82 13.97 10.77
N TYR A 112 10.79 13.09 11.07
CA TYR A 112 11.54 13.06 12.33
C TYR A 112 12.96 13.63 12.17
N GLY A 113 13.34 14.11 10.98
CA GLY A 113 14.66 14.67 10.69
C GLY A 113 15.76 13.64 10.40
N ASN A 114 15.41 12.35 10.29
CA ASN A 114 16.37 11.30 9.95
C ASN A 114 16.63 11.28 8.44
N LYS A 115 17.88 11.11 8.02
CA LYS A 115 18.22 10.96 6.60
C LYS A 115 17.58 9.70 6.00
N ILE A 116 17.11 9.80 4.75
CA ILE A 116 16.53 8.70 3.98
C ILE A 116 17.42 8.40 2.79
N ASP A 117 17.67 7.11 2.53
CA ASP A 117 18.29 6.67 1.28
C ASP A 117 17.34 6.93 0.10
N MET A 118 17.87 7.53 -0.96
CA MET A 118 17.12 7.91 -2.15
C MET A 118 17.72 7.23 -3.39
N LEU A 119 16.88 7.04 -4.40
CA LEU A 119 17.37 6.67 -5.72
C LEU A 119 18.26 7.78 -6.31
N PRO A 120 19.38 7.45 -6.97
CA PRO A 120 20.20 8.42 -7.68
C PRO A 120 19.42 9.22 -8.73
N GLU A 121 19.94 10.37 -9.14
CA GLU A 121 19.41 11.04 -10.32
C GLU A 121 19.65 10.20 -11.58
N GLY A 122 18.69 10.23 -12.50
CA GLY A 122 18.80 9.50 -13.76
C GLY A 122 17.47 9.01 -14.31
N MET A 123 17.59 8.26 -15.41
CA MET A 123 16.48 7.60 -16.09
C MET A 123 16.40 6.15 -15.64
N TYR A 124 15.19 5.67 -15.34
CA TYR A 124 14.92 4.29 -14.96
C TYR A 124 13.83 3.71 -15.86
N THR A 125 14.03 2.45 -16.23
CA THR A 125 13.03 1.61 -16.91
C THR A 125 12.43 0.63 -15.92
N ILE A 126 11.17 0.28 -16.13
CA ILE A 126 10.47 -0.72 -15.33
C ILE A 126 10.41 -2.01 -16.14
N SER A 127 10.76 -3.14 -15.54
CA SER A 127 10.66 -4.44 -16.22
C SER A 127 9.19 -4.89 -16.31
N PRO A 128 8.81 -5.80 -17.25
CA PRO A 128 7.44 -6.33 -17.35
C PRO A 128 6.90 -6.98 -16.06
N GLU A 129 7.81 -7.45 -15.21
CA GLU A 129 7.51 -8.10 -13.92
C GLU A 129 7.64 -7.14 -12.73
N GLU A 130 7.72 -5.82 -12.99
CA GLU A 130 7.90 -4.80 -11.98
C GLU A 130 6.82 -3.71 -12.05
N TYR A 131 6.58 -3.07 -10.90
CA TYR A 131 5.62 -1.98 -10.76
C TYR A 131 6.18 -0.85 -9.91
N PHE A 132 6.04 0.38 -10.38
CA PHE A 132 6.42 1.55 -9.61
C PHE A 132 5.19 2.08 -8.85
N VAL A 133 5.28 2.16 -7.53
CA VAL A 133 4.17 2.50 -6.65
C VAL A 133 4.37 3.82 -5.94
N LEU A 134 3.31 4.59 -5.76
CA LEU A 134 3.32 5.83 -4.99
C LEU A 134 2.20 5.86 -3.95
N GLY A 135 2.44 6.62 -2.90
CA GLY A 135 1.38 7.16 -2.07
C GLY A 135 0.78 8.43 -2.66
N GLU A 136 -0.33 8.88 -2.07
CA GLU A 136 -1.03 10.11 -2.39
C GLU A 136 -0.48 11.31 -1.59
N HIS A 137 0.19 11.06 -0.45
CA HIS A 137 0.81 12.10 0.37
C HIS A 137 2.27 12.36 -0.03
N GLU A 138 2.72 13.61 0.07
CA GLU A 138 4.10 13.99 -0.28
C GLU A 138 5.16 13.27 0.58
N ASP A 139 4.85 13.02 1.85
CA ASP A 139 5.72 12.27 2.79
C ASP A 139 5.63 10.76 2.69
N SER A 140 4.87 10.23 1.73
CA SER A 140 4.76 8.79 1.55
C SER A 140 6.14 8.16 1.28
N TYR A 141 6.51 7.18 2.10
CA TYR A 141 7.67 6.34 1.82
C TYR A 141 7.30 5.27 0.79
N ASP A 142 7.67 5.48 -0.47
CA ASP A 142 7.27 4.69 -1.63
C ASP A 142 8.40 4.51 -2.66
N SER A 143 8.08 4.12 -3.91
CA SER A 143 9.09 3.81 -4.94
C SER A 143 10.05 4.96 -5.27
N ARG A 144 9.79 6.19 -4.83
CA ARG A 144 10.77 7.29 -4.85
C ARG A 144 12.10 6.94 -4.15
N TYR A 145 12.04 6.09 -3.14
CA TYR A 145 13.19 5.79 -2.27
C TYR A 145 13.81 4.42 -2.58
N TYR A 146 12.98 3.42 -2.88
CA TYR A 146 13.43 2.03 -3.02
C TYR A 146 13.21 1.44 -4.43
N GLY A 147 12.69 2.21 -5.39
CA GLY A 147 12.50 1.76 -6.76
C GLY A 147 11.23 0.95 -7.00
N ALA A 148 11.16 0.33 -8.17
CA ALA A 148 10.04 -0.52 -8.55
C ALA A 148 10.03 -1.79 -7.71
N LEU A 149 8.82 -2.32 -7.50
CA LEU A 149 8.59 -3.60 -6.81
C LEU A 149 8.48 -4.72 -7.82
N THR A 150 9.05 -5.88 -7.54
CA THR A 150 8.78 -7.07 -8.34
C THR A 150 7.40 -7.63 -8.03
N LYS A 151 6.84 -8.42 -8.94
CA LYS A 151 5.57 -9.13 -8.72
C LYS A 151 5.57 -9.97 -7.47
N GLU A 152 6.70 -10.56 -7.10
CA GLU A 152 6.85 -11.45 -5.94
C GLU A 152 6.82 -10.70 -4.60
N GLU A 153 7.14 -9.41 -4.60
CA GLU A 153 7.06 -8.57 -3.40
C GLU A 153 5.61 -8.19 -3.05
N ILE A 154 4.71 -8.24 -4.04
CA ILE A 154 3.29 -7.94 -3.90
C ILE A 154 2.55 -9.16 -3.34
N LEU A 155 1.90 -8.98 -2.19
CA LEU A 155 1.13 -10.04 -1.51
C LEU A 155 -0.33 -10.05 -1.96
N GLN A 156 -0.95 -8.88 -2.00
CA GLN A 156 -2.39 -8.74 -2.22
C GLN A 156 -2.72 -7.49 -3.02
N VAL A 157 -3.86 -7.51 -3.69
CA VAL A 157 -4.44 -6.37 -4.40
C VAL A 157 -5.65 -5.85 -3.65
N GLY A 158 -5.84 -4.53 -3.65
CA GLY A 158 -6.82 -3.88 -2.79
C GLY A 158 -7.77 -2.95 -3.51
N ASN A 159 -8.98 -2.87 -2.95
CA ASN A 159 -9.97 -1.87 -3.31
C ASN A 159 -10.40 -1.10 -2.06
N LEU A 160 -10.47 0.23 -2.18
CA LEU A 160 -11.03 1.06 -1.12
C LEU A 160 -12.53 0.81 -1.06
N PHE A 161 -13.00 0.26 0.06
CA PHE A 161 -14.40 -0.09 0.27
C PHE A 161 -15.16 1.04 0.97
N ILE A 162 -14.62 1.58 2.06
CA ILE A 162 -15.22 2.71 2.78
C ILE A 162 -14.17 3.80 2.95
N PRO A 163 -14.25 4.92 2.20
CA PRO A 163 -13.38 6.07 2.42
C PRO A 163 -13.76 6.75 3.74
N PHE A 164 -12.77 7.21 4.49
CA PHE A 164 -13.01 8.11 5.60
C PHE A 164 -13.02 9.55 5.12
N SER A 165 -13.88 10.34 5.74
CA SER A 165 -14.02 11.78 5.56
C SER A 165 -13.95 12.36 6.97
N PHE A 166 -12.86 13.05 7.28
CA PHE A 166 -12.69 13.78 8.53
C PHE A 166 -12.53 15.25 8.19
#